data_AF-A0A3R8S934-F1
#
_entry.id   AF-A0A3R8S934-F1
#
_cell.length_a   1.000
_cell.length_b   1.000
_cell.length_c   1.000
_cell.angle_alpha   90.00
_cell.angle_beta   90.00
_cell.angle_gamma   90.00
#
_symmetry.space_group_name_H-M   'P 1'
#
loop_
_entity.id
_entity.type
_entity.pdbx_description
1 polymer ?
#
loop_
_entity_poly.entity_id
_entity_poly.type
_entity_poly.pdbx_seq_one_letter_code
_entity_poly.pdbx_strand_id
1 'polypeptide(L)'
;MLFDKLPTDVLVYMAVNFGLLILAFWFYILLLILREFRLFATKTSGANGSTNAEQQYLLQHCREAINKSMRFVEDNQQTIHELASLQVNLEQQLAELRLSTQGQITAEEQIKIDDLNSKLVKSHRLIKKLRGDLAKSLDRLKETRQKLYDHYRSTDELQKENESLKQQLEASKTSGGGSEQELEQLVATFEKERQDMAQTINEYKRQIAEQSQALQQLMVQEQEVEDGPKLQAIQKELEQTRDALEHLSKEKKFIESRYLEVVKNQTK
;
A
#
# COMPACT_ATOMS: atom_id res chain seq x y z
N MET A 1 21.86 -56.75 24.06
CA MET A 1 21.94 -57.35 25.40
C MET A 1 22.94 -56.61 26.30
N LEU A 2 22.65 -55.36 26.68
CA LEU A 2 23.46 -54.58 27.64
C LEU A 2 22.61 -53.80 28.66
N PHE A 3 21.28 -53.90 28.58
CA PHE A 3 20.35 -53.14 29.43
C PHE A 3 19.68 -53.97 30.55
N ASP A 4 19.86 -55.30 30.57
CA ASP A 4 19.21 -56.19 31.55
C ASP A 4 19.91 -56.30 32.92
N LYS A 5 21.04 -55.60 33.13
CA LYS A 5 21.82 -55.66 34.39
C LYS A 5 22.07 -54.30 35.04
N LEU A 6 21.22 -53.31 34.76
CA LEU A 6 21.33 -51.99 35.39
C LEU A 6 20.22 -51.83 36.44
N PRO A 7 20.55 -51.46 37.69
CA PRO A 7 19.56 -51.27 38.75
C PRO A 7 18.53 -50.21 38.33
N THR A 8 17.27 -50.46 38.67
CA THR A 8 16.10 -49.70 38.19
C THR A 8 16.22 -48.20 38.43
N ASP A 9 16.87 -47.80 39.53
CA ASP A 9 17.15 -46.39 39.83
C ASP A 9 18.02 -45.72 38.76
N VAL A 10 19.05 -46.41 38.25
CA VAL A 10 19.94 -45.86 37.22
C VAL A 10 19.21 -45.70 35.88
N LEU A 11 18.27 -46.60 35.57
CA LEU A 11 17.38 -46.49 34.40
C LEU A 11 16.43 -45.30 34.54
N VAL A 12 15.89 -45.03 35.73
CA VAL A 12 15.04 -43.86 36.00
C VAL A 12 15.86 -42.56 35.88
N TYR A 13 17.05 -42.48 36.45
CA TYR A 13 17.93 -41.32 36.31
C TYR A 13 18.35 -41.07 34.84
N MET A 14 18.64 -42.14 34.08
CA MET A 14 18.91 -42.04 32.64
C MET A 14 17.68 -41.53 31.87
N ALA A 15 16.49 -42.05 32.17
CA ALA A 15 15.25 -41.64 31.50
C ALA A 15 14.89 -40.17 31.78
N VAL A 16 15.07 -39.71 33.02
CA VAL A 16 14.86 -38.31 33.40
C VAL A 16 15.85 -37.39 32.67
N ASN A 17 17.13 -37.78 32.61
CA ASN A 17 18.15 -37.00 31.89
C ASN A 17 17.89 -36.98 30.36
N PHE A 18 17.46 -38.10 29.77
CA PHE A 18 17.05 -38.14 28.36
C PHE A 18 15.81 -37.29 28.10
N GLY A 19 14.84 -37.29 29.02
CA GLY A 19 13.66 -36.41 28.95
C GLY A 19 14.05 -34.94 29.05
N LEU A 20 15.00 -34.58 29.91
CA LEU A 20 15.54 -33.23 30.02
C LEU A 20 16.30 -32.80 28.76
N LEU A 21 17.08 -33.70 28.15
CA LEU A 21 17.74 -33.46 26.87
C LEU A 21 16.76 -33.27 25.72
N ILE A 22 15.69 -34.08 25.66
CA ILE A 22 14.65 -33.93 24.65
C ILE A 22 13.94 -32.57 24.83
N LEU A 23 13.66 -32.18 26.07
CA LEU A 23 12.98 -30.92 26.37
C LEU A 23 13.87 -29.71 26.05
N ALA A 24 15.17 -29.77 26.36
CA ALA A 24 16.14 -28.75 25.99
C ALA A 24 16.28 -28.62 24.46
N PHE A 25 16.26 -29.74 23.73
CA PHE A 25 16.28 -29.74 22.27
C PHE A 25 15.02 -29.10 21.68
N TRP A 26 13.84 -29.43 22.18
CA TRP A 26 12.58 -28.80 21.80
C TRP A 26 12.57 -27.30 22.12
N PHE A 27 13.10 -26.91 23.27
CA PHE A 27 13.25 -25.51 23.66
C PHE A 27 14.19 -24.74 22.73
N TYR A 28 15.28 -25.37 22.28
CA TYR A 28 16.20 -24.80 21.31
C TYR A 28 15.55 -24.60 19.93
N ILE A 29 14.76 -25.57 19.46
CA ILE A 29 13.96 -25.42 18.23
C ILE A 29 12.99 -24.24 18.35
N LEU A 30 12.32 -24.10 19.50
CA LEU A 30 11.40 -22.99 19.74
C LEU A 30 12.12 -21.62 19.76
N LEU A 31 13.32 -21.56 20.32
CA LEU A 31 14.18 -20.36 20.25
C LEU A 31 14.64 -20.04 18.83
N LEU A 32 14.98 -21.03 18.01
CA LEU A 32 15.31 -20.81 16.60
C LEU A 32 14.12 -20.23 15.84
N ILE A 33 12.92 -20.74 16.09
CA ILE A 33 11.69 -20.22 15.51
C ILE A 33 11.47 -18.76 15.92
N LEU A 34 11.61 -18.42 17.21
CA LEU A 34 11.52 -17.02 17.68
C LEU A 34 12.61 -16.12 17.09
N ARG A 35 13.83 -16.62 16.89
CA ARG A 35 14.93 -15.87 16.25
C ARG A 35 14.62 -15.57 14.79
N GLU A 36 14.12 -16.56 14.05
CA GLU A 36 13.69 -16.38 12.66
C GLU A 36 12.45 -15.48 12.57
N PHE A 37 11.49 -15.59 13.49
CA PHE A 37 10.36 -14.66 13.55
C PHE A 37 10.80 -13.24 13.86
N ARG A 38 11.81 -13.04 14.70
CA ARG A 38 12.37 -11.71 14.97
C ARG A 38 13.10 -11.15 13.76
N LEU A 39 13.86 -11.99 13.04
CA LEU A 39 14.54 -11.63 11.80
C LEU A 39 13.54 -11.33 10.67
N PHE A 40 12.46 -12.10 10.62
CA PHE A 40 11.36 -11.89 9.69
C PHE A 40 10.60 -10.60 10.03
N ALA A 41 10.32 -10.36 11.31
CA ALA A 41 9.67 -9.14 11.79
C ALA A 41 10.54 -7.89 11.52
N THR A 42 11.85 -7.94 11.67
CA THR A 42 12.72 -6.81 11.28
C THR A 42 12.78 -6.60 9.77
N LYS A 43 12.72 -7.67 8.96
CA LYS A 43 12.64 -7.58 7.49
C LYS A 43 11.29 -7.07 6.99
N THR A 44 10.18 -7.41 7.65
CA THR A 44 8.82 -6.94 7.28
C THR A 44 8.46 -5.59 7.89
N SER A 45 9.02 -5.24 9.06
CA SER A 45 8.73 -3.96 9.75
C SER A 45 9.57 -2.78 9.25
N GLY A 46 10.33 -2.92 8.17
CA GLY A 46 11.06 -1.80 7.54
C GLY A 46 12.10 -1.11 8.44
N ALA A 47 12.51 -1.74 9.54
CA ALA A 47 13.34 -1.11 10.56
C ALA A 47 14.85 -1.09 10.20
N ASN A 48 15.25 -1.85 9.18
CA ASN A 48 16.54 -1.68 8.55
C ASN A 48 16.32 -0.92 7.26
N GLY A 49 16.68 0.37 7.26
CA GLY A 49 16.73 1.17 6.04
C GLY A 49 17.59 0.45 5.01
N SER A 50 16.93 -0.15 4.01
CA SER A 50 17.58 -0.50 2.75
C SER A 50 18.24 0.77 2.27
N THR A 51 19.56 0.72 2.11
CA THR A 51 20.34 1.82 1.57
C THR A 51 19.67 2.30 0.28
N ASN A 52 19.47 3.62 0.14
CA ASN A 52 18.81 4.26 -1.00
C ASN A 52 19.25 3.71 -2.37
N ALA A 53 20.48 3.19 -2.48
CA ALA A 53 21.04 2.56 -3.68
C ALA A 53 20.36 1.25 -4.09
N GLU A 54 20.04 0.33 -3.17
CA GLU A 54 19.35 -0.92 -3.52
C GLU A 54 17.90 -0.66 -3.93
N GLN A 55 17.25 0.29 -3.26
CA GLN A 55 15.89 0.70 -3.60
C GLN A 55 15.85 1.41 -4.96
N GLN A 56 16.81 2.29 -5.26
CA GLN A 56 16.95 2.90 -6.58
C GLN A 56 17.27 1.88 -7.68
N TYR A 57 18.12 0.89 -7.40
CA TYR A 57 18.44 -0.19 -8.35
C TYR A 57 17.22 -1.06 -8.67
N LEU A 58 16.47 -1.47 -7.65
CA LEU A 58 15.24 -2.24 -7.82
C LEU A 58 14.17 -1.46 -8.60
N LEU A 59 14.06 -0.15 -8.33
CA LEU A 59 13.13 0.74 -9.04
C LEU A 59 13.54 0.97 -10.50
N GLN A 60 14.83 1.09 -10.81
CA GLN A 60 15.30 1.18 -12.20
C GLN A 60 14.99 -0.10 -12.98
N HIS A 61 15.23 -1.27 -12.38
CA HIS A 61 14.86 -2.56 -12.99
C HIS A 61 13.36 -2.68 -13.22
N CYS A 62 12.54 -2.21 -12.28
CA CYS A 62 11.08 -2.18 -12.46
C CYS A 62 10.66 -1.25 -13.61
N ARG A 63 11.31 -0.09 -13.74
CA ARG A 63 11.09 0.86 -14.85
C ARG A 63 11.50 0.27 -16.20
N GLU A 64 12.62 -0.44 -16.25
CA GLU A 64 13.09 -1.08 -17.48
C GLU A 64 12.17 -2.25 -17.88
N ALA A 65 11.73 -3.05 -16.91
CA ALA A 65 10.77 -4.13 -17.13
C ALA A 65 9.43 -3.60 -17.67
N ILE A 66 8.91 -2.50 -17.12
CA ILE A 66 7.68 -1.85 -17.59
C ILE A 66 7.84 -1.30 -19.02
N ASN A 67 8.96 -0.62 -19.31
CA ASN A 67 9.21 -0.10 -20.67
C ASN A 67 9.35 -1.25 -21.68
N LYS A 68 10.03 -2.33 -21.29
CA LYS A 68 10.17 -3.52 -22.13
C LYS A 68 8.83 -4.20 -22.39
N SER A 69 7.96 -4.31 -21.39
CA SER A 69 6.61 -4.86 -21.60
C SER A 69 5.75 -3.96 -22.47
N MET A 70 5.89 -2.63 -22.36
CA MET A 70 5.15 -1.68 -23.19
C MET A 70 5.56 -1.77 -24.66
N ARG A 71 6.87 -1.82 -24.93
CA ARG A 71 7.39 -2.03 -26.30
C ARG A 71 6.94 -3.37 -26.87
N PHE A 72 7.00 -4.44 -26.08
CA PHE A 72 6.49 -5.74 -26.50
C PHE A 72 5.01 -5.69 -26.87
N VAL A 73 4.19 -4.97 -26.09
CA VAL A 73 2.77 -4.78 -26.39
C VAL A 73 2.57 -4.00 -27.69
N GLU A 74 3.36 -2.95 -27.92
CA GLU A 74 3.30 -2.13 -29.14
C GLU A 74 3.68 -2.93 -30.39
N ASP A 75 4.78 -3.70 -30.32
CA ASP A 75 5.23 -4.58 -31.41
C ASP A 75 4.18 -5.66 -31.74
N ASN A 76 3.56 -6.26 -30.71
CA ASN A 76 2.49 -7.23 -30.92
C ASN A 76 1.23 -6.57 -31.49
N GLN A 77 0.89 -5.34 -31.08
CA GLN A 77 -0.23 -4.61 -31.66
C GLN A 77 -0.02 -4.34 -33.15
N GLN A 78 1.19 -3.97 -33.55
CA GLN A 78 1.54 -3.76 -34.95
C GLN A 78 1.49 -5.07 -35.75
N THR A 79 2.05 -6.16 -35.21
CA THR A 79 1.99 -7.49 -35.84
C THR A 79 0.54 -7.96 -36.02
N ILE A 80 -0.30 -7.76 -35.00
CA ILE A 80 -1.74 -8.09 -35.06
C ILE A 80 -2.46 -7.25 -36.11
N HIS A 81 -2.10 -5.97 -36.25
CA HIS A 81 -2.65 -5.09 -37.28
C HIS A 81 -2.24 -5.54 -38.69
N GLU A 82 -0.97 -5.90 -38.88
CA GLU A 82 -0.45 -6.45 -40.13
C GLU A 82 -1.14 -7.77 -40.49
N LEU A 83 -1.29 -8.70 -39.54
CA LEU A 83 -2.03 -9.94 -39.72
C LEU A 83 -3.50 -9.70 -40.08
N ALA A 84 -4.15 -8.73 -39.43
CA ALA A 84 -5.53 -8.36 -39.76
C ALA A 84 -5.63 -7.80 -41.20
N SER A 85 -4.67 -6.97 -41.61
CA SER A 85 -4.64 -6.41 -42.97
C SER A 85 -4.37 -7.46 -44.04
N LEU A 86 -3.45 -8.40 -43.79
CA LEU A 86 -3.15 -9.53 -44.67
C LEU A 86 -4.37 -10.43 -44.82
N GLN A 87 -5.09 -10.68 -43.72
CA GLN A 87 -6.28 -11.52 -43.74
C GLN A 87 -7.44 -10.88 -44.53
N VAL A 88 -7.64 -9.56 -44.43
CA VAL A 88 -8.61 -8.83 -45.26
C VAL A 88 -8.21 -8.86 -46.74
N ASN A 89 -6.92 -8.76 -47.04
CA ASN A 89 -6.43 -8.84 -48.42
C ASN A 89 -6.67 -10.25 -49.01
N LEU A 90 -6.44 -11.30 -48.22
CA LEU A 90 -6.76 -12.68 -48.60
C LEU A 90 -8.27 -12.90 -48.77
N GLU A 91 -9.12 -12.32 -47.90
CA GLU A 91 -10.58 -12.33 -48.08
C GLU A 91 -11.00 -11.70 -49.41
N GLN A 92 -10.39 -10.56 -49.75
CA GLN A 92 -10.66 -9.85 -50.98
C GLN A 92 -10.21 -10.64 -52.22
N GLN A 93 -9.02 -11.25 -52.17
CA GLN A 93 -8.53 -12.13 -53.22
C GLN A 93 -9.39 -13.39 -53.40
N LEU A 94 -9.91 -13.97 -52.30
CA LEU A 94 -10.83 -15.12 -52.35
C LEU A 94 -12.20 -14.74 -52.92
N ALA A 95 -12.70 -13.55 -52.58
CA ALA A 95 -13.93 -13.01 -53.15
C ALA A 95 -13.77 -12.73 -54.65
N GLU A 96 -12.63 -12.19 -55.06
CA GLU A 96 -12.28 -11.94 -56.46
C GLU A 96 -12.10 -13.25 -57.25
N LEU A 97 -11.45 -14.26 -56.66
CA LEU A 97 -11.38 -15.63 -57.21
C LEU A 97 -12.76 -16.29 -57.30
N ARG A 98 -13.65 -16.11 -56.33
CA ARG A 98 -15.04 -16.61 -56.39
C ARG A 98 -15.84 -15.96 -57.52
N LEU A 99 -15.66 -14.66 -57.74
CA LEU A 99 -16.27 -13.93 -58.85
C LEU A 99 -15.66 -14.36 -60.20
N SER A 100 -14.36 -14.63 -60.24
CA SER A 100 -13.66 -15.07 -61.46
C SER A 100 -13.89 -16.55 -61.81
N THR A 101 -14.21 -17.40 -60.83
CA THR A 101 -14.36 -18.87 -61.00
C THR A 101 -15.83 -19.30 -61.05
N GLN A 102 -16.76 -18.36 -61.31
CA GLN A 102 -18.22 -18.56 -61.30
C GLN A 102 -18.76 -19.65 -62.27
N GLY A 103 -17.90 -20.33 -63.03
CA GLY A 103 -18.26 -21.43 -63.95
C GLY A 103 -17.77 -22.83 -63.58
N GLN A 104 -16.87 -23.02 -62.60
CA GLN A 104 -16.25 -24.34 -62.29
C GLN A 104 -15.93 -24.52 -60.80
N ILE A 105 -16.91 -24.39 -59.91
CA ILE A 105 -16.71 -24.73 -58.48
C ILE A 105 -17.52 -25.97 -58.15
N THR A 106 -16.82 -27.04 -57.78
CA THR A 106 -17.40 -28.33 -57.39
C THR A 106 -17.99 -28.23 -55.98
N ALA A 107 -19.04 -28.98 -55.66
CA ALA A 107 -19.71 -28.92 -54.34
C ALA A 107 -18.75 -29.17 -53.15
N GLU A 108 -17.70 -29.97 -53.36
CA GLU A 108 -16.64 -30.23 -52.38
C GLU A 108 -15.75 -29.00 -52.12
N GLU A 109 -15.49 -28.18 -53.14
CA GLU A 109 -14.71 -26.95 -53.02
C GLU A 109 -15.52 -25.88 -52.29
N GLN A 110 -16.84 -25.84 -52.50
CA GLN A 110 -17.73 -24.94 -51.77
C GLN A 110 -17.69 -25.19 -50.26
N ILE A 111 -17.71 -26.47 -49.83
CA ILE A 111 -17.62 -26.86 -48.41
C ILE A 111 -16.25 -26.46 -47.82
N LYS A 112 -15.16 -26.67 -48.57
CA LYS A 112 -13.82 -26.26 -48.12
C LYS A 112 -13.71 -24.74 -47.96
N ILE A 113 -14.30 -23.96 -48.88
CA ILE A 113 -14.28 -22.50 -48.77
C ILE A 113 -15.13 -22.03 -47.58
N ASP A 114 -16.27 -22.67 -47.33
CA ASP A 114 -17.11 -22.30 -46.18
C ASP A 114 -16.46 -22.67 -44.84
N ASP A 115 -15.73 -23.80 -44.75
CA ASP A 115 -14.90 -24.14 -43.58
C ASP A 115 -13.77 -23.11 -43.36
N LEU A 116 -13.07 -22.72 -44.43
CA LEU A 116 -12.06 -21.67 -44.43
C LEU A 116 -12.63 -20.35 -43.93
N ASN A 117 -13.79 -19.93 -44.45
CA ASN A 117 -14.47 -18.71 -44.03
C ASN A 117 -14.89 -18.77 -42.55
N SER A 118 -15.36 -19.92 -42.07
CA SER A 118 -15.67 -20.10 -40.64
C SER A 118 -14.43 -19.94 -39.74
N LYS A 119 -13.29 -20.48 -40.18
CA LYS A 119 -12.00 -20.37 -39.48
C LYS A 119 -11.48 -18.94 -39.48
N LEU A 120 -11.69 -18.22 -40.57
CA LEU A 120 -11.36 -16.81 -40.76
C LEU A 120 -12.16 -15.90 -39.82
N VAL A 121 -13.47 -16.12 -39.72
CA VAL A 121 -14.34 -15.39 -38.78
C VAL A 121 -13.93 -15.68 -37.33
N LYS A 122 -13.58 -16.94 -37.02
CA LYS A 122 -13.06 -17.31 -35.70
C LYS A 122 -11.73 -16.61 -35.39
N SER A 123 -10.79 -16.55 -36.33
CA SER A 123 -9.53 -15.84 -36.13
C SER A 123 -9.76 -14.34 -35.97
N HIS A 124 -10.69 -13.73 -36.72
CA HIS A 124 -11.04 -12.32 -36.59
C HIS A 124 -11.60 -11.98 -35.20
N ARG A 125 -12.45 -12.86 -34.63
CA ARG A 125 -12.93 -12.70 -33.25
C ARG A 125 -11.82 -12.82 -32.22
N LEU A 126 -10.90 -13.77 -32.40
CA LEU A 126 -9.74 -13.95 -31.53
C LEU A 126 -8.79 -12.75 -31.59
N ILE A 127 -8.46 -12.27 -32.79
CA ILE A 127 -7.67 -11.06 -33.04
C ILE A 127 -8.31 -9.85 -32.36
N LYS A 128 -9.62 -9.67 -32.52
CA LYS A 128 -10.35 -8.57 -31.87
C LYS A 128 -10.32 -8.68 -30.35
N LYS A 129 -10.43 -9.90 -29.80
CA LYS A 129 -10.36 -10.15 -28.36
C LYS A 129 -8.96 -9.87 -27.82
N LEU A 130 -7.92 -10.40 -28.47
CA LEU A 130 -6.53 -10.15 -28.13
C LEU A 130 -6.20 -8.66 -28.17
N ARG A 131 -6.65 -7.93 -29.20
CA ARG A 131 -6.50 -6.47 -29.28
C ARG A 131 -7.20 -5.76 -28.13
N GLY A 132 -8.41 -6.19 -27.76
CA GLY A 132 -9.13 -5.63 -26.62
C GLY A 132 -8.43 -5.90 -25.29
N ASP A 133 -7.89 -7.10 -25.10
CA ASP A 133 -7.15 -7.48 -23.90
C ASP A 133 -5.78 -6.76 -23.83
N LEU A 134 -5.14 -6.51 -24.97
CA LEU A 134 -3.93 -5.69 -25.09
C LEU A 134 -4.20 -4.22 -24.75
N ALA A 135 -5.29 -3.65 -25.25
CA ALA A 135 -5.66 -2.26 -24.94
C ALA A 135 -5.90 -2.10 -23.43
N LYS A 136 -6.62 -3.05 -22.81
CA LYS A 136 -6.82 -3.06 -21.36
C LYS A 136 -5.52 -3.23 -20.58
N SER A 137 -4.59 -4.06 -21.04
CA SER A 137 -3.30 -4.24 -20.37
C SER A 137 -2.44 -2.98 -20.49
N LEU A 138 -2.49 -2.28 -21.63
CA LEU A 138 -1.80 -1.02 -21.87
C LEU A 138 -2.36 0.10 -20.99
N ASP A 139 -3.68 0.21 -20.85
CA ASP A 139 -4.31 1.19 -19.96
C ASP A 139 -3.95 0.94 -18.49
N ARG A 140 -4.00 -0.32 -18.05
CA ARG A 140 -3.53 -0.71 -16.70
C ARG A 140 -2.05 -0.39 -16.51
N LEU A 141 -1.22 -0.59 -17.53
CA LEU A 141 0.21 -0.28 -17.48
C LEU A 141 0.47 1.23 -17.42
N LYS A 142 -0.36 2.04 -18.07
CA LYS A 142 -0.32 3.52 -17.95
C LYS A 142 -0.70 3.96 -16.54
N GLU A 143 -1.75 3.38 -15.96
CA GLU A 143 -2.17 3.68 -14.59
C GLU A 143 -1.09 3.31 -13.57
N THR A 144 -0.49 2.12 -13.68
CA THR A 144 0.60 1.72 -12.77
C THR A 144 1.84 2.59 -12.95
N ARG A 145 2.16 3.00 -14.19
CA ARG A 145 3.21 3.98 -14.48
C ARG A 145 2.92 5.30 -13.78
N GLN A 146 1.71 5.84 -13.90
CA GLN A 146 1.34 7.11 -13.30
C GLN A 146 1.44 7.06 -11.77
N LYS A 147 0.88 6.01 -11.15
CA LYS A 147 1.03 5.78 -9.70
C LYS A 147 2.49 5.71 -9.27
N LEU A 148 3.36 5.06 -10.04
CA LEU A 148 4.79 4.99 -9.74
C LEU A 148 5.47 6.38 -9.80
N TYR A 149 5.11 7.21 -10.78
CA TYR A 149 5.61 8.59 -10.86
C TYR A 149 5.06 9.47 -9.74
N ASP A 150 3.80 9.31 -9.35
CA ASP A 150 3.20 10.05 -8.22
C ASP A 150 3.89 9.67 -6.90
N HIS A 151 4.15 8.38 -6.68
CA HIS A 151 4.96 7.92 -5.54
C HIS A 151 6.37 8.51 -5.56
N TYR A 152 7.02 8.61 -6.73
CA TYR A 152 8.34 9.22 -6.86
C TYR A 152 8.32 10.71 -6.52
N ARG A 153 7.34 11.46 -7.02
CA ARG A 153 7.16 12.88 -6.71
C ARG A 153 6.99 13.08 -5.20
N SER A 154 6.15 12.26 -4.56
CA SER A 154 5.96 12.30 -3.11
C SER A 154 7.24 11.97 -2.35
N THR A 155 8.04 11.02 -2.84
CA THR A 155 9.32 10.66 -2.19
C THR A 155 10.38 11.76 -2.33
N ASP A 156 10.44 12.42 -3.49
CA ASP A 156 11.34 13.54 -3.77
C ASP A 156 10.94 14.78 -2.95
N GLU A 157 9.63 15.07 -2.84
CA GLU A 157 9.08 16.11 -1.98
C GLU A 157 9.41 15.83 -0.50
N LEU A 158 9.21 14.60 -0.03
CA LEU A 158 9.59 14.18 1.33
C LEU A 158 11.10 14.26 1.58
N GLN A 159 11.92 13.91 0.59
CA GLN A 159 13.38 14.02 0.71
C GLN A 159 13.81 15.49 0.83
N LYS A 160 13.24 16.37 0.00
CA LYS A 160 13.49 17.81 0.04
C LYS A 160 13.03 18.44 1.36
N GLU A 161 11.87 18.02 1.87
CA GLU A 161 11.38 18.44 3.18
C GLU A 161 12.31 17.98 4.30
N ASN A 162 12.81 16.75 4.24
CA ASN A 162 13.78 16.21 5.21
C ASN A 162 15.12 16.96 5.16
N GLU A 163 15.61 17.31 3.97
CA GLU A 163 16.81 18.15 3.80
C GLU A 163 16.60 19.57 4.33
N SER A 164 15.46 20.19 4.05
CA SER A 164 15.07 21.49 4.61
C SER A 164 14.99 21.45 6.13
N LEU A 165 14.36 20.42 6.71
CA LEU A 165 14.27 20.24 8.15
C LEU A 165 15.64 19.98 8.79
N LYS A 166 16.52 19.22 8.15
CA LYS A 166 17.92 19.06 8.58
C LYS A 166 18.67 20.38 8.55
N GLN A 167 18.49 21.18 7.49
CA GLN A 167 19.13 22.48 7.37
C GLN A 167 18.61 23.46 8.43
N GLN A 168 17.32 23.45 8.73
CA GLN A 168 16.72 24.22 9.81
C GLN A 168 17.20 23.75 11.19
N LEU A 169 17.36 22.43 11.39
CA LEU A 169 17.91 21.86 12.61
C LEU A 169 19.37 22.28 12.83
N GLU A 170 20.20 22.22 11.79
CA GLU A 170 21.60 22.65 11.86
C GLU A 170 21.73 24.17 12.01
N ALA A 171 20.85 24.96 11.38
CA ALA A 171 20.75 26.41 11.59
C ALA A 171 20.33 26.75 13.04
N SER A 172 19.40 26.00 13.63
CA SER A 172 18.99 26.17 15.02
C SER A 172 20.09 25.77 16.01
N LYS A 173 20.83 24.68 15.73
CA LYS A 173 21.98 24.27 16.55
C LYS A 173 23.13 25.27 16.50
N THR A 174 23.40 25.86 15.33
CA THR A 174 24.41 26.91 15.17
C THR A 174 23.96 28.25 15.77
N SER A 175 22.66 28.54 15.76
CA SER A 175 22.04 29.63 16.50
C SER A 175 21.99 29.40 18.02
N GLY A 176 22.19 28.17 18.50
CA GLY A 176 22.25 27.81 19.92
C GLY A 176 23.50 28.29 20.66
N GLY A 177 24.35 29.08 20.01
CA GLY A 177 25.48 29.79 20.60
C GLY A 177 25.28 31.31 20.72
N GLY A 178 24.03 31.79 20.68
CA GLY A 178 23.66 33.21 20.72
C GLY A 178 23.56 33.76 22.14
N SER A 179 24.08 34.97 22.34
CA SER A 179 24.10 35.77 23.57
C SER A 179 22.74 35.87 24.29
N GLU A 180 22.78 36.00 25.61
CA GLU A 180 21.66 36.08 26.59
C GLU A 180 20.43 36.91 26.15
N GLN A 181 20.63 37.95 25.34
CA GLN A 181 19.57 38.78 24.75
C GLN A 181 18.69 38.09 23.69
N GLU A 182 19.24 37.14 22.91
CA GLU A 182 18.44 36.37 21.93
C GLU A 182 17.58 35.31 22.62
N LEU A 183 18.04 34.78 23.75
CA LEU A 183 17.28 33.84 24.56
C LEU A 183 16.07 34.53 25.21
N GLU A 184 16.22 35.76 25.70
CA GLU A 184 15.10 36.57 26.21
C GLU A 184 14.06 36.90 25.13
N GLN A 185 14.50 37.23 23.91
CA GLN A 185 13.58 37.44 22.79
C GLN A 185 12.86 36.15 22.38
N LEU A 186 13.56 35.01 22.38
CA LEU A 186 12.95 33.73 22.04
C LEU A 186 11.92 33.30 23.09
N VAL A 187 12.23 33.49 24.38
CA VAL A 187 11.29 33.24 25.48
C VAL A 187 10.07 34.16 25.37
N ALA A 188 10.26 35.45 25.06
CA ALA A 188 9.14 36.37 24.85
C ALA A 188 8.26 35.98 23.64
N THR A 189 8.86 35.49 22.55
CA THR A 189 8.08 34.97 21.41
C THR A 189 7.33 33.69 21.76
N PHE A 190 7.94 32.80 22.55
CA PHE A 190 7.32 31.55 22.97
C PHE A 190 6.17 31.78 23.97
N GLU A 191 6.31 32.75 24.88
CA GLU A 191 5.23 33.16 25.78
C GLU A 191 4.06 33.76 25.02
N LYS A 192 4.33 34.58 23.99
CA LYS A 192 3.31 35.14 23.11
C LYS A 192 2.59 34.05 22.32
N GLU A 193 3.33 33.11 21.72
CA GLU A 193 2.76 31.98 20.99
C GLU A 193 1.93 31.06 21.92
N ARG A 194 2.39 30.86 23.16
CA ARG A 194 1.63 30.12 24.18
C ARG A 194 0.34 30.84 24.56
N GLN A 195 0.36 32.18 24.61
CA GLN A 195 -0.81 32.98 24.90
C GLN A 195 -1.82 32.96 23.72
N ASP A 196 -1.35 33.07 22.48
CA ASP A 196 -2.18 32.95 21.27
C ASP A 196 -2.79 31.55 21.15
N MET A 197 -2.02 30.50 21.47
CA MET A 197 -2.54 29.12 21.51
C MET A 197 -3.59 28.94 22.62
N ALA A 198 -3.39 29.56 23.79
CA ALA A 198 -4.37 29.52 24.87
C ALA A 198 -5.67 30.27 24.50
N GLN A 199 -5.56 31.38 23.77
CA GLN A 199 -6.72 32.10 23.23
C GLN A 199 -7.47 31.25 22.20
N THR A 200 -6.75 30.65 21.26
CA THR A 200 -7.31 29.75 20.25
C THR A 200 -8.03 28.56 20.90
N ILE A 201 -7.45 27.96 21.96
CA ILE A 201 -8.10 26.89 22.73
C ILE A 201 -9.38 27.38 23.41
N ASN A 202 -9.38 28.60 23.95
CA ASN A 202 -10.58 29.17 24.57
C ASN A 202 -11.67 29.47 23.54
N GLU A 203 -11.32 29.92 22.33
CA GLU A 203 -12.25 30.08 21.21
C GLU A 203 -12.85 28.75 20.80
N TYR A 204 -12.04 27.69 20.68
CA TYR A 204 -12.55 26.34 20.41
C TYR A 204 -13.46 25.83 21.53
N LYS A 205 -13.11 26.06 22.80
CA LYS A 205 -14.00 25.73 23.92
C LYS A 205 -15.32 26.48 23.84
N ARG A 206 -15.29 27.75 23.44
CA ARG A 206 -16.50 28.57 23.26
C ARG A 206 -17.35 28.05 22.10
N GLN A 207 -16.73 27.71 20.97
CA GLN A 207 -17.44 27.12 19.83
C GLN A 207 -18.04 25.76 20.16
N ILE A 208 -17.35 24.91 20.94
CA ILE A 208 -17.90 23.64 21.42
C ILE A 208 -19.07 23.90 22.37
N ALA A 209 -18.97 24.88 23.27
CA ALA A 209 -20.07 25.24 24.17
C ALA A 209 -21.28 25.77 23.38
N GLU A 210 -21.08 26.66 22.41
CA GLU A 210 -22.12 27.19 21.53
C GLU A 210 -22.78 26.07 20.71
N GLN A 211 -22.00 25.16 20.13
CA GLN A 211 -22.53 23.99 19.41
C GLN A 211 -23.27 23.03 20.36
N SER A 212 -22.77 22.82 21.58
CA SER A 212 -23.46 21.98 22.57
C SER A 212 -24.79 22.59 23.03
N GLN A 213 -24.86 23.91 23.13
CA GLN A 213 -26.08 24.63 23.47
C GLN A 213 -27.07 24.64 22.30
N ALA A 214 -26.58 24.79 21.06
CA ALA A 214 -27.38 24.64 19.85
C ALA A 214 -27.93 23.21 19.71
N LEU A 215 -27.12 22.18 20.03
CA LEU A 215 -27.55 20.79 20.09
C LEU A 215 -28.59 20.55 21.19
N GLN A 216 -28.46 21.19 22.35
CA GLN A 216 -29.50 21.11 23.39
C GLN A 216 -30.80 21.79 22.98
N GLN A 217 -30.74 22.92 22.26
CA GLN A 217 -31.93 23.57 21.72
C GLN A 217 -32.58 22.74 20.61
N LEU A 218 -31.77 22.11 19.74
CA LEU A 218 -32.24 21.15 18.74
C LEU A 218 -32.85 19.90 19.39
N MET A 219 -32.25 19.36 20.46
CA MET A 219 -32.83 18.25 21.21
C MET A 219 -34.16 18.62 21.89
N VAL A 220 -34.27 19.82 22.46
CA VAL A 220 -35.53 20.30 23.07
C VAL A 220 -36.60 20.55 22.00
N GLN A 221 -36.20 20.96 20.79
CA GLN A 221 -37.09 21.16 19.64
C GLN A 221 -37.47 19.83 18.94
N GLU A 222 -36.61 18.82 18.97
CA GLU A 222 -36.90 17.45 18.51
C GLU A 222 -37.74 16.65 19.51
N GLN A 223 -37.84 17.07 20.77
CA GLN A 223 -38.70 16.40 21.77
C GLN A 223 -40.21 16.71 21.57
N GLU A 224 -40.55 17.67 20.70
CA GLU A 224 -41.93 17.97 20.28
C GLU A 224 -42.31 17.34 18.92
N VAL A 225 -41.43 16.59 18.24
CA VAL A 225 -41.76 15.93 16.97
C VAL A 225 -41.37 14.45 17.00
N GLU A 226 -42.40 13.62 16.90
CA GLU A 226 -42.42 12.15 16.86
C GLU A 226 -41.16 11.44 16.35
N ASP A 227 -40.83 10.36 17.07
CA ASP A 227 -39.93 9.25 16.71
C ASP A 227 -39.76 9.05 15.20
N GLY A 228 -38.61 9.49 14.69
CA GLY A 228 -38.19 9.27 13.31
C GLY A 228 -36.89 8.45 13.21
N PRO A 229 -36.72 7.64 12.15
CA PRO A 229 -35.51 6.82 11.90
C PRO A 229 -34.20 7.63 11.73
N LYS A 230 -34.28 8.97 11.71
CA LYS A 230 -33.14 9.87 11.71
C LYS A 230 -32.47 9.97 13.08
N LEU A 231 -33.22 9.83 14.19
CA LEU A 231 -32.68 9.91 15.55
C LEU A 231 -31.74 8.73 15.84
N GLN A 232 -32.10 7.52 15.39
CA GLN A 232 -31.23 6.34 15.51
C GLN A 232 -29.95 6.45 14.66
N ALA A 233 -30.04 7.08 13.49
CA ALA A 233 -28.87 7.32 12.64
C ALA A 233 -27.92 8.34 13.28
N ILE A 234 -28.44 9.44 13.82
CA ILE A 234 -27.66 10.47 14.49
C ILE A 234 -27.07 9.95 15.80
N GLN A 235 -27.83 9.16 16.58
CA GLN A 235 -27.31 8.53 17.80
C GLN A 235 -26.17 7.55 17.51
N LYS A 236 -26.27 6.79 16.41
CA LYS A 236 -25.21 5.89 15.95
C LYS A 236 -23.97 6.66 15.46
N GLU A 237 -24.16 7.77 14.77
CA GLU A 237 -23.07 8.65 14.33
C GLU A 237 -22.38 9.34 15.52
N LEU A 238 -23.14 9.69 16.56
CA LEU A 238 -22.62 10.27 17.80
C LEU A 238 -21.83 9.24 18.63
N GLU A 239 -22.28 7.99 18.66
CA GLU A 239 -21.55 6.89 19.30
C GLU A 239 -20.27 6.54 18.53
N GLN A 240 -20.33 6.52 17.20
CA GLN A 240 -19.15 6.31 16.34
C GLN A 240 -18.12 7.44 16.47
N THR A 241 -18.56 8.69 16.54
CA THR A 241 -17.65 9.83 16.74
C THR A 241 -17.07 9.84 18.15
N ARG A 242 -17.82 9.42 19.17
CA ARG A 242 -17.32 9.24 20.54
C ARG A 242 -16.24 8.16 20.61
N ASP A 243 -16.46 7.00 19.98
CA ASP A 243 -15.48 5.93 19.90
C ASP A 243 -14.23 6.39 19.13
N ALA A 244 -14.39 7.08 18.00
CA ALA A 244 -13.28 7.66 17.25
C ALA A 244 -12.48 8.67 18.09
N LEU A 245 -13.15 9.50 18.89
CA LEU A 245 -12.50 10.43 19.81
C LEU A 245 -11.71 9.71 20.91
N GLU A 246 -12.24 8.60 21.42
CA GLU A 246 -11.55 7.77 22.42
C GLU A 246 -10.30 7.10 21.83
N HIS A 247 -10.40 6.58 20.59
CA HIS A 247 -9.27 6.04 19.85
C HIS A 247 -8.18 7.10 19.61
N LEU A 248 -8.56 8.30 19.16
CA LEU A 248 -7.63 9.41 18.94
C LEU A 248 -6.97 9.87 20.26
N SER A 249 -7.72 9.88 21.36
CA SER A 249 -7.18 10.17 22.70
C SER A 249 -6.17 9.11 23.16
N LYS A 250 -6.41 7.83 22.89
CA LYS A 250 -5.46 6.73 23.17
C LYS A 250 -4.21 6.85 22.32
N GLU A 251 -4.35 7.13 21.03
CA GLU A 251 -3.24 7.36 20.11
C GLU A 251 -2.41 8.57 20.53
N LYS A 252 -3.06 9.68 20.91
CA LYS A 252 -2.39 10.86 21.46
C LYS A 252 -1.57 10.51 22.70
N LYS A 253 -2.15 9.81 23.67
CA LYS A 253 -1.43 9.37 24.88
C LYS A 253 -0.28 8.42 24.56
N PHE A 254 -0.44 7.56 23.56
CA PHE A 254 0.61 6.67 23.11
C PHE A 254 1.76 7.46 22.46
N ILE A 255 1.46 8.40 21.58
CA ILE A 255 2.44 9.27 20.93
C ILE A 255 3.15 10.13 21.98
N GLU A 256 2.41 10.70 22.94
CA GLU A 256 2.95 11.49 24.04
C GLU A 256 3.86 10.66 24.95
N SER A 257 3.46 9.43 25.30
CA SER A 257 4.30 8.49 26.05
C SER A 257 5.57 8.13 25.28
N ARG A 258 5.45 7.84 23.98
CA ARG A 258 6.60 7.49 23.14
C ARG A 258 7.53 8.69 22.94
N TYR A 259 6.98 9.89 22.82
CA TYR A 259 7.75 11.13 22.73
C TYR A 259 8.50 11.40 24.04
N LEU A 260 7.83 11.27 25.19
CA LEU A 260 8.46 11.39 26.50
C LEU A 260 9.56 10.35 26.70
N GLU A 261 9.38 9.12 26.22
CA GLU A 261 10.39 8.07 26.26
C GLU A 261 11.61 8.40 25.37
N VAL A 262 11.37 8.91 24.16
CA VAL A 262 12.44 9.38 23.25
C VAL A 262 13.21 10.56 23.85
N VAL A 263 12.51 11.55 24.42
CA VAL A 263 13.14 12.71 25.08
C VAL A 263 13.96 12.25 26.28
N LYS A 264 13.42 11.38 27.14
CA LYS A 264 14.13 10.84 28.31
C LYS A 264 15.37 10.02 27.94
N ASN A 265 15.33 9.32 26.81
CA ASN A 265 16.49 8.59 26.28
C ASN A 265 17.52 9.50 25.58
N GLN A 266 17.15 10.74 25.22
CA GLN A 266 18.08 11.75 24.70
C GLN A 266 18.74 12.61 25.79
N THR A 267 18.19 12.65 27.01
CA THR A 267 18.74 13.40 28.15
C THR A 267 19.65 12.55 29.06
N LYS A 268 20.15 11.41 28.58
CA LYS A 268 21.14 10.54 29.22
C LYS A 268 22.36 10.40 28.34
#